data_AF-A0A8T0BJH6-F1
#
_entry.id   AF-A0A8T0BJH6-F1
#
_cell.length_a   1.000
_cell.length_b   1.000
_cell.length_c   1.000
_cell.angle_alpha   90.00
_cell.angle_beta   90.00
_cell.angle_gamma   90.00
#
_symmetry.space_group_name_H-M   'P 1'
#
loop_
_entity.id
_entity.type
_entity.pdbx_description
1 polymer ?
#
loop_
_entity_poly.entity_id
_entity_poly.type
_entity_poly.pdbx_seq_one_letter_code
_entity_poly.pdbx_strand_id
1 'polypeptide(L)'
;MKGRKSLQGTTGPTGPAGPPGPQGPPGIPGIPGIPGSNCLGSLGLPGPSGLRGPPGPLGPAGSVDKTKARDLQSAVVHLQGQETTILGREDLRESLLKNWKMVLNHHKVFKLHSRSGELEVLMDGIYFIYSQVEIYYLNFMDIASYEVLVDRLPFLRCTCSFETRQRKFNTCYTAGVNILRAHQRISIRIVYEDLFISMTDHSTFLGSVRLGDVPSSGHF
;
A
#
# COMPACT_ATOMS: atom_id res chain seq x y z
N MET A 1 13.04 -28.96 14.18
CA MET A 1 12.82 -29.38 12.77
C MET A 1 12.30 -28.17 11.99
N LYS A 2 13.12 -27.62 11.10
CA LYS A 2 12.95 -27.72 9.62
C LYS A 2 11.70 -27.03 9.08
N GLY A 3 11.90 -25.76 8.70
CA GLY A 3 11.52 -25.05 7.47
C GLY A 3 10.18 -25.30 6.77
N ARG A 4 9.60 -24.21 6.23
CA ARG A 4 9.47 -24.00 4.76
C ARG A 4 8.79 -22.66 4.41
N LYS A 5 9.51 -21.92 3.55
CA LYS A 5 9.12 -20.96 2.50
C LYS A 5 7.62 -20.62 2.27
N SER A 6 7.40 -19.31 2.07
CA SER A 6 6.51 -18.60 1.12
C SER A 6 5.00 -18.90 1.23
N LEU A 7 4.10 -17.95 1.00
CA LEU A 7 3.64 -17.60 -0.35
C LEU A 7 2.75 -16.35 -0.30
N GLN A 8 2.99 -15.44 -1.25
CA GLN A 8 1.98 -14.54 -1.81
C GLN A 8 0.61 -15.21 -1.78
N GLY A 9 -0.43 -14.48 -1.36
CA GLY A 9 -1.81 -14.87 -1.58
C GLY A 9 -2.04 -14.97 -3.08
N THR A 10 -1.74 -16.15 -3.63
CA THR A 10 -2.00 -16.53 -5.00
C THR A 10 -3.49 -16.36 -5.24
N THR A 11 -3.87 -15.82 -6.39
CA THR A 11 -5.23 -15.97 -6.94
C THR A 11 -5.70 -17.39 -6.62
N GLY A 12 -6.85 -17.50 -5.96
CA GLY A 12 -7.39 -18.80 -5.57
C GLY A 12 -7.39 -19.74 -6.78
N PRO A 13 -7.07 -21.04 -6.59
CA PRO A 13 -6.97 -21.96 -7.71
C PRO A 13 -8.27 -21.93 -8.51
N THR A 14 -8.15 -21.96 -9.84
CA THR A 14 -9.29 -22.13 -10.73
C THR A 14 -10.12 -23.31 -10.24
N GLY A 15 -11.45 -23.12 -10.12
CA GLY A 15 -12.35 -24.18 -9.66
C GLY A 15 -12.21 -25.46 -10.49
N PRO A 16 -12.57 -26.63 -9.93
CA PRO A 16 -12.47 -27.90 -10.64
C PRO A 16 -13.27 -27.86 -11.94
N ALA A 17 -12.79 -28.58 -12.96
CA ALA A 17 -13.53 -28.76 -14.20
C ALA A 17 -14.92 -29.36 -13.90
N GLY A 18 -15.95 -28.87 -14.58
CA GLY A 18 -17.30 -29.43 -14.46
C GLY A 18 -17.35 -30.92 -14.85
N PRO A 19 -18.37 -31.67 -14.40
CA PRO A 19 -18.51 -33.08 -14.73
C PRO A 19 -18.61 -33.30 -16.26
N PRO A 20 -18.20 -34.48 -16.77
CA PRO A 20 -18.42 -34.85 -18.17
C PRO A 20 -19.89 -34.70 -18.57
N GLY A 21 -20.14 -34.26 -19.81
CA GLY A 21 -21.50 -34.20 -20.35
C GLY A 21 -22.15 -35.60 -20.40
N PRO A 22 -23.49 -35.67 -20.45
CA PRO A 22 -24.20 -36.95 -20.57
C PRO A 22 -23.82 -37.70 -21.85
N GLN A 23 -23.89 -39.03 -21.81
CA GLN A 23 -23.68 -39.87 -22.99
C GLN A 23 -24.68 -39.49 -24.09
N GLY A 24 -24.19 -39.40 -25.34
CA GLY A 24 -25.04 -39.14 -26.49
C GLY A 24 -26.14 -40.21 -26.67
N PRO A 25 -27.26 -39.88 -27.33
CA PRO A 25 -28.34 -40.83 -27.56
C PRO A 25 -27.87 -42.03 -28.40
N PRO A 26 -28.54 -43.21 -28.27
CA PRO A 26 -28.26 -44.36 -29.11
C PRO A 26 -28.34 -44.01 -30.60
N GLY A 27 -27.49 -44.63 -31.41
CA GLY A 27 -27.54 -44.49 -32.87
C GLY A 27 -28.91 -44.89 -33.42
N ILE A 28 -29.34 -44.22 -34.48
CA ILE A 28 -30.58 -44.58 -35.18
C ILE A 28 -30.50 -46.04 -35.69
N PRO A 29 -31.58 -46.83 -35.58
CA PRO A 29 -31.62 -48.17 -36.14
C PRO A 29 -31.28 -48.15 -37.64
N GLY A 30 -30.54 -49.17 -38.08
CA GLY A 30 -30.25 -49.34 -39.50
C GLY A 30 -31.52 -49.46 -40.33
N ILE A 31 -31.47 -48.93 -41.56
CA ILE A 31 -32.56 -49.04 -42.53
C ILE A 31 -32.80 -50.52 -42.84
N PRO A 32 -34.06 -51.02 -42.87
CA PRO A 32 -34.33 -52.40 -43.23
C PRO A 32 -33.73 -52.76 -44.59
N GLY A 33 -33.07 -53.91 -44.67
CA GLY A 33 -32.45 -54.39 -45.90
C GLY A 33 -33.48 -54.66 -47.00
N ILE A 34 -33.13 -54.36 -48.23
CA ILE A 34 -33.94 -54.67 -49.41
C ILE A 34 -33.91 -56.21 -49.63
N PRO A 35 -35.04 -56.91 -49.82
CA PRO A 35 -35.04 -58.36 -49.88
C PRO A 35 -34.32 -58.92 -51.12
N GLY A 36 -33.29 -59.75 -50.92
CA GLY A 36 -32.71 -60.60 -51.97
C GLY A 36 -31.24 -61.01 -51.73
N SER A 37 -31.04 -62.31 -51.50
CA SER A 37 -29.82 -63.12 -51.66
C SER A 37 -28.48 -62.56 -51.13
N ASN A 38 -28.06 -63.12 -50.00
CA ASN A 38 -26.66 -63.45 -49.68
C ASN A 38 -25.68 -62.28 -49.52
N CYS A 39 -25.89 -61.39 -48.55
CA CYS A 39 -24.79 -60.77 -47.78
C CYS A 39 -25.37 -60.13 -46.51
N LEU A 40 -24.77 -60.46 -45.36
CA LEU A 40 -25.08 -59.83 -44.07
C LEU A 40 -24.70 -58.35 -44.17
N GLY A 41 -25.66 -57.43 -44.03
CA GLY A 41 -25.42 -55.99 -44.09
C GLY A 41 -24.38 -55.54 -43.07
N SER A 42 -23.53 -54.58 -43.44
CA SER A 42 -22.47 -54.05 -42.56
C SER A 42 -23.04 -53.44 -41.28
N LEU A 43 -22.31 -53.64 -40.17
CA LEU A 43 -22.63 -53.02 -38.88
C LEU A 43 -22.70 -51.49 -39.03
N GLY A 44 -23.72 -50.85 -38.45
CA GLY A 44 -23.85 -49.40 -38.46
C GLY A 44 -22.64 -48.69 -37.82
N LEU A 45 -22.28 -47.53 -38.36
CA LEU A 45 -21.18 -46.72 -37.83
C LEU A 45 -21.46 -46.28 -36.38
N PRO A 46 -20.43 -46.17 -35.53
CA PRO A 46 -20.58 -45.56 -34.20
C PRO A 46 -21.14 -44.14 -34.30
N GLY A 47 -22.01 -43.77 -33.35
CA GLY A 47 -22.56 -42.41 -33.29
C GLY A 47 -21.48 -41.34 -33.04
N PRO A 48 -21.71 -40.08 -33.45
CA PRO A 48 -20.78 -39.00 -33.20
C PRO A 48 -20.58 -38.76 -31.70
N SER A 49 -19.41 -38.24 -31.32
CA SER A 49 -19.12 -37.85 -29.95
C SER A 49 -20.06 -36.71 -29.50
N GLY A 50 -20.51 -36.76 -28.24
CA GLY A 50 -21.38 -35.73 -27.67
C GLY A 50 -20.72 -34.34 -27.63
N LEU A 51 -21.54 -33.30 -27.68
CA LEU A 51 -21.08 -31.91 -27.57
C LEU A 51 -20.46 -31.64 -26.19
N ARG A 52 -19.42 -30.79 -26.16
CA ARG A 52 -18.81 -30.31 -24.91
C ARG A 52 -19.86 -29.55 -24.10
N GLY A 53 -19.98 -29.88 -22.80
CA GLY A 53 -20.90 -29.20 -21.89
C GLY A 53 -20.59 -27.70 -21.73
N PRO A 54 -21.59 -26.88 -21.34
CA PRO A 54 -21.39 -25.45 -21.12
C PRO A 54 -20.38 -25.18 -19.99
N PRO A 55 -19.76 -23.99 -19.96
CA PRO A 55 -18.98 -23.54 -18.81
C PRO A 55 -19.80 -23.64 -17.52
N GLY A 56 -19.17 -24.08 -16.43
CA GLY A 56 -19.83 -24.14 -15.13
C GLY A 56 -20.28 -22.76 -14.64
N PRO A 57 -21.29 -22.70 -13.75
CA PRO A 57 -21.72 -21.43 -13.16
C PRO A 57 -20.58 -20.75 -12.40
N LEU A 58 -20.61 -19.41 -12.34
CA LEU A 58 -19.68 -18.64 -11.51
C LEU A 58 -19.83 -19.12 -10.06
N GLY A 59 -18.70 -19.42 -9.41
CA GLY A 59 -18.70 -19.81 -8.00
C GLY A 59 -19.33 -18.72 -7.12
N PRO A 60 -19.89 -19.09 -5.96
CA PRO A 60 -20.42 -18.11 -5.03
C PRO A 60 -19.34 -17.09 -4.67
N ALA A 61 -19.72 -15.82 -4.55
CA ALA A 61 -18.82 -14.79 -4.03
C ALA A 61 -18.28 -15.26 -2.68
N GLY A 62 -16.95 -15.30 -2.53
CA GLY A 62 -16.33 -15.69 -1.27
C GLY A 62 -16.92 -14.85 -0.15
N SER A 63 -17.53 -15.49 0.84
CA SER A 63 -17.98 -14.78 2.03
C SER A 63 -16.73 -14.23 2.71
N VAL A 64 -16.50 -12.92 2.60
CA VAL A 64 -15.52 -12.24 3.44
C VAL A 64 -15.97 -12.54 4.87
N ASP A 65 -15.17 -13.32 5.59
CA ASP A 65 -15.36 -13.52 7.01
C ASP A 65 -15.20 -12.14 7.66
N LYS A 66 -16.34 -11.46 7.87
CA LYS A 66 -16.42 -10.10 8.43
C LYS A 66 -15.84 -10.04 9.84
N THR A 67 -15.50 -11.18 10.42
CA THR A 67 -14.86 -11.34 11.72
C THR A 67 -13.35 -11.13 11.66
N LYS A 68 -12.68 -11.39 10.51
CA LYS A 68 -11.23 -11.17 10.33
C LYS A 68 -10.86 -9.94 9.49
N ALA A 69 -11.82 -9.32 8.80
CA ALA A 69 -11.62 -8.06 8.08
C ALA A 69 -11.50 -6.82 9.00
N ARG A 70 -11.49 -7.01 10.33
CA ARG A 70 -11.34 -5.92 11.31
C ARG A 70 -9.89 -5.61 11.68
N ASP A 71 -8.94 -6.51 11.38
CA ASP A 71 -7.56 -6.39 11.91
C ASP A 71 -6.56 -5.72 10.95
N LEU A 72 -6.91 -5.50 9.67
CA LEU A 72 -6.04 -4.77 8.73
C LEU A 72 -6.69 -3.45 8.27
N GLN A 73 -7.13 -2.62 9.23
CA GLN A 73 -7.58 -1.28 8.89
C GLN A 73 -6.36 -0.41 8.58
N SER A 74 -6.08 -0.22 7.29
CA SER A 74 -5.14 0.79 6.84
C SER A 74 -5.68 2.17 7.22
N ALA A 75 -4.77 3.05 7.62
CA ALA A 75 -5.10 4.39 8.04
C ALA A 75 -4.08 5.36 7.47
N VAL A 76 -4.54 6.53 7.03
CA VAL A 76 -3.69 7.53 6.39
C VAL A 76 -3.84 8.85 7.10
N VAL A 77 -2.73 9.56 7.24
CA VAL A 77 -2.68 10.97 7.60
C VAL A 77 -1.81 11.72 6.61
N HIS A 78 -2.28 12.90 6.22
CA HIS A 78 -1.51 13.84 5.41
C HIS A 78 -1.63 15.23 6.04
N LEU A 79 -0.48 15.76 6.46
CA LEU A 79 -0.30 17.08 7.03
C LEU A 79 0.31 17.99 5.98
N GLN A 80 -0.28 19.16 5.80
CA GLN A 80 0.19 20.22 4.91
C GLN A 80 0.65 21.41 5.72
N GLY A 81 1.62 22.16 5.22
CA GLY A 81 1.98 23.45 5.79
C GLY A 81 0.82 24.45 5.74
N GLN A 82 0.83 25.42 6.65
CA GLN A 82 -0.08 26.57 6.66
C GLN A 82 0.68 27.80 6.20
N GLU A 83 0.38 28.29 4.98
CA GLU A 83 0.96 29.40 4.18
C GLU A 83 1.79 30.47 4.93
N THR A 84 2.88 30.05 5.56
CA THR A 84 3.77 30.90 6.35
C THR A 84 5.20 30.53 6.03
N THR A 85 6.07 31.53 5.90
CA THR A 85 7.51 31.28 5.84
C THR A 85 8.03 31.30 7.27
N ILE A 86 8.71 30.25 7.69
CA ILE A 86 9.24 30.10 9.04
C ILE A 86 10.76 30.28 9.00
N LEU A 87 11.30 31.08 9.92
CA LEU A 87 12.75 31.16 10.14
C LEU A 87 13.19 30.07 11.12
N GLY A 88 14.06 29.18 10.69
CA GLY A 88 14.51 28.02 11.48
C GLY A 88 15.10 28.37 12.85
N ARG A 89 15.68 29.57 13.00
CA ARG A 89 16.30 30.07 14.25
C ARG A 89 15.30 30.60 15.28
N GLU A 90 14.38 31.48 14.87
CA GLU A 90 13.55 32.26 15.81
C GLU A 90 12.18 31.60 16.05
N ASP A 91 11.64 30.93 15.05
CA ASP A 91 10.27 30.44 15.11
C ASP A 91 10.17 28.98 15.59
N LEU A 92 11.25 28.20 15.50
CA LEU A 92 11.24 26.78 15.86
C LEU A 92 11.89 26.57 17.24
N ARG A 93 11.08 26.60 18.32
CA ARG A 93 11.53 26.09 19.62
C ARG A 93 11.88 24.60 19.45
N GLU A 94 13.08 24.19 19.85
CA GLU A 94 13.63 22.83 19.64
C GLU A 94 13.90 22.44 18.16
N SER A 95 13.87 23.41 17.22
CA SER A 95 14.07 23.19 15.77
C SER A 95 13.06 22.24 15.11
N LEU A 96 11.88 22.02 15.73
CA LEU A 96 10.82 21.16 15.21
C LEU A 96 9.81 21.94 14.36
N LEU A 97 9.56 21.47 13.14
CA LEU A 97 8.54 22.06 12.27
C LEU A 97 7.13 21.95 12.89
N LYS A 98 6.46 23.10 12.90
CA LYS A 98 5.10 23.31 13.40
C LYS A 98 4.23 23.94 12.30
N ASN A 99 3.02 24.39 12.63
CA ASN A 99 2.05 24.98 11.69
C ASN A 99 1.54 23.97 10.63
N TRP A 100 1.21 22.77 11.10
CA TRP A 100 0.61 21.72 10.29
C TRP A 100 -0.91 21.85 10.27
N LYS A 101 -1.49 21.80 9.07
CA LYS A 101 -2.90 21.55 8.81
C LYS A 101 -3.08 20.09 8.48
N MET A 102 -3.95 19.41 9.23
CA MET A 102 -4.31 18.03 8.92
C MET A 102 -5.43 18.01 7.88
N VAL A 103 -5.16 17.42 6.70
CA VAL A 103 -6.10 17.41 5.57
C VAL A 103 -6.76 16.06 5.39
N LEU A 104 -6.02 14.98 5.59
CA LEU A 104 -6.56 13.61 5.69
C LEU A 104 -6.31 13.11 7.10
N ASN A 105 -7.36 12.60 7.75
CA ASN A 105 -7.27 12.16 9.13
C ASN A 105 -8.02 10.86 9.39
N HIS A 106 -7.31 9.91 9.99
CA HIS A 106 -7.90 8.77 10.68
C HIS A 106 -7.68 8.93 12.19
N HIS A 107 -8.62 9.60 12.86
CA HIS A 107 -8.53 10.02 14.27
C HIS A 107 -8.30 8.87 15.27
N LYS A 108 -8.55 7.62 14.88
CA LYS A 108 -8.32 6.44 15.74
C LYS A 108 -6.85 5.99 15.72
N VAL A 109 -6.10 6.37 14.69
CA VAL A 109 -4.70 5.95 14.49
C VAL A 109 -3.74 7.12 14.65
N PHE A 110 -4.15 8.34 14.33
CA PHE A 110 -3.27 9.50 14.32
C PHE A 110 -3.83 10.66 15.14
N LYS A 111 -2.94 11.35 15.83
CA LYS A 111 -3.24 12.58 16.58
C LYS A 111 -2.12 13.59 16.40
N LEU A 112 -2.46 14.79 15.91
CA LEU A 112 -1.50 15.89 15.79
C LEU A 112 -1.52 16.75 17.05
N HIS A 113 -0.34 16.98 17.61
CA HIS A 113 -0.10 17.95 18.68
C HIS A 113 0.31 19.29 18.07
N SER A 114 -0.68 20.11 17.70
CA SER A 114 -0.43 21.37 16.96
C SER A 114 0.56 22.33 17.63
N ARG A 115 0.69 22.28 18.97
CA ARG A 115 1.65 23.12 19.71
C ARG A 115 3.11 22.65 19.58
N SER A 116 3.36 21.34 19.53
CA SER A 116 4.72 20.79 19.38
C SER A 116 5.07 20.42 17.94
N GLY A 117 4.08 20.32 17.04
CA GLY A 117 4.28 19.87 15.66
C GLY A 117 4.43 18.35 15.52
N GLU A 118 4.18 17.59 16.58
CA GLU A 118 4.36 16.14 16.61
C GLU A 118 3.10 15.40 16.17
N LEU A 119 3.27 14.39 15.32
CA LEU A 119 2.26 13.43 14.92
C LEU A 119 2.39 12.17 15.78
N GLU A 120 1.46 11.96 16.71
CA GLU A 120 1.37 10.78 17.56
C GLU A 120 0.61 9.66 16.84
N VAL A 121 1.16 8.44 16.88
CA VAL A 121 0.44 7.23 16.48
C VAL A 121 -0.26 6.62 17.69
N LEU A 122 -1.51 6.19 17.54
CA LEU A 122 -2.37 5.70 18.63
C LEU A 122 -2.47 4.17 18.66
N MET A 123 -1.89 3.49 17.68
CA MET A 123 -1.94 2.03 17.54
C MET A 123 -0.57 1.48 17.18
N ASP A 124 -0.27 0.27 17.65
CA ASP A 124 0.89 -0.48 17.18
C ASP A 124 0.73 -0.81 15.68
N GLY A 125 1.83 -0.84 14.94
CA GLY A 125 1.78 -1.25 13.55
C GLY A 125 3.03 -0.97 12.75
N ILE A 126 2.97 -1.36 11.48
CA ILE A 126 3.94 -1.00 10.46
C ILE A 126 3.46 0.30 9.80
N TYR A 127 4.31 1.33 9.80
CA TYR A 127 4.01 2.65 9.28
C TYR A 127 4.95 3.00 8.13
N PHE A 128 4.40 3.37 6.98
CA PHE A 128 5.12 4.11 5.95
C PHE A 128 5.06 5.60 6.33
N ILE A 129 6.20 6.26 6.40
CA ILE A 129 6.34 7.67 6.78
C ILE A 129 7.01 8.38 5.61
N TYR A 130 6.47 9.51 5.20
CA TYR A 130 7.03 10.33 4.13
C TYR A 130 6.96 11.80 4.48
N SER A 131 7.90 12.57 3.96
CA SER A 131 7.96 14.01 4.19
C SER A 131 8.60 14.74 3.03
N GLN A 132 8.19 15.99 2.84
CA GLN A 132 8.85 16.95 1.98
C GLN A 132 8.93 18.28 2.69
N VAL A 133 10.07 18.98 2.54
CA VAL A 133 10.24 20.34 3.03
C VAL A 133 10.83 21.19 1.93
N GLU A 134 10.20 22.33 1.64
CA GLU A 134 10.71 23.35 0.75
C GLU A 134 11.58 24.35 1.52
N ILE A 135 12.83 24.47 1.10
CA ILE A 135 13.87 25.22 1.82
C ILE A 135 14.36 26.38 0.95
N TYR A 136 14.49 27.55 1.57
CA TYR A 136 15.03 28.79 1.02
C TYR A 136 16.25 29.28 1.79
N TYR A 137 17.12 30.01 1.09
CA TYR A 137 18.36 30.55 1.64
C TYR A 137 18.51 32.05 1.45
N LEU A 138 19.18 32.69 2.41
CA LEU A 138 19.73 34.04 2.28
C LEU A 138 21.27 34.11 2.29
N ASN A 139 22.03 33.13 2.84
CA ASN A 139 23.50 33.21 2.88
C ASN A 139 24.27 31.89 3.17
N PHE A 140 25.54 31.86 2.71
CA PHE A 140 26.74 31.01 2.97
C PHE A 140 26.68 29.49 3.25
N MET A 141 25.51 28.86 3.39
CA MET A 141 25.43 27.42 3.64
C MET A 141 25.07 26.66 2.36
N ASP A 142 25.98 25.81 1.90
CA ASP A 142 25.83 25.03 0.67
C ASP A 142 24.95 23.79 0.85
N ILE A 143 24.49 23.52 2.08
CA ILE A 143 23.80 22.29 2.46
C ILE A 143 22.58 22.60 3.31
N ALA A 144 21.42 22.04 2.91
CA ALA A 144 20.20 21.98 3.70
C ALA A 144 20.01 20.57 4.20
N SER A 145 19.54 20.43 5.43
CA SER A 145 19.11 19.12 5.89
C SER A 145 18.01 19.20 6.94
N TYR A 146 17.09 18.26 6.86
CA TYR A 146 16.14 17.97 7.92
C TYR A 146 16.12 16.48 8.21
N GLU A 147 15.64 16.15 9.39
CA GLU A 147 15.49 14.79 9.88
C GLU A 147 14.03 14.52 10.23
N VAL A 148 13.53 13.35 9.83
CA VAL A 148 12.29 12.80 10.37
C VAL A 148 12.67 12.05 11.64
N LEU A 149 12.09 12.46 12.75
CA LEU A 149 12.35 11.88 14.06
C LEU A 149 11.22 10.91 14.44
N VAL A 150 11.58 9.85 15.16
CA VAL A 150 10.66 9.00 15.93
C VAL A 150 11.09 9.08 17.39
N ASP A 151 10.22 9.56 18.27
CA ASP A 151 10.52 9.83 19.69
C ASP A 151 11.82 10.62 19.89
N ARG A 152 11.99 11.67 19.09
CA ARG A 152 13.17 12.56 19.06
C ARG A 152 14.47 11.92 18.54
N LEU A 153 14.45 10.64 18.16
CA LEU A 153 15.57 9.95 17.54
C LEU A 153 15.49 10.06 16.01
N PRO A 154 16.58 10.41 15.31
CA PRO A 154 16.60 10.44 13.85
C PRO A 154 16.25 9.08 13.24
N PHE A 155 15.25 9.06 12.36
CA PHE A 155 14.87 7.89 11.58
C PHE A 155 15.27 8.05 10.11
N LEU A 156 14.86 9.15 9.48
CA LEU A 156 15.24 9.50 8.10
C LEU A 156 15.92 10.85 8.09
N ARG A 157 16.78 11.05 7.10
CA ARG A 157 17.41 12.34 6.83
C ARG A 157 17.29 12.66 5.36
N CYS A 158 17.00 13.91 5.05
CA CYS A 158 17.06 14.45 3.71
C CYS A 158 18.12 15.55 3.68
N THR A 159 19.04 15.49 2.73
CA THR A 159 20.11 16.48 2.56
C THR A 159 20.14 16.93 1.11
N CYS A 160 20.03 18.23 0.88
CA CYS A 160 20.20 18.85 -0.43
C CYS A 160 21.46 19.71 -0.42
N SER A 161 22.23 19.66 -1.50
CA SER A 161 23.36 20.56 -1.73
C SER A 161 23.00 21.60 -2.79
N PHE A 162 23.55 22.81 -2.64
CA PHE A 162 23.21 23.97 -3.46
C PHE A 162 24.49 24.62 -3.99
N GLU A 163 24.45 25.04 -5.24
CA GLU A 163 25.55 25.82 -5.82
C GLU A 163 25.40 27.31 -5.46
N THR A 164 26.41 27.87 -4.80
CA THR A 164 26.49 29.27 -4.37
C THR A 164 26.42 30.20 -5.57
N ARG A 165 25.40 31.10 -5.61
CA ARG A 165 25.37 32.42 -6.33
C ARG A 165 23.95 32.94 -6.61
N GLN A 166 22.88 32.18 -6.37
CA GLN A 166 21.48 32.63 -6.53
C GLN A 166 20.54 32.07 -5.45
N ARG A 167 19.40 32.74 -5.20
CA ARG A 167 18.34 32.24 -4.32
C ARG A 167 17.71 31.00 -4.94
N LYS A 168 17.93 29.82 -4.34
CA LYS A 168 17.43 28.54 -4.85
C LYS A 168 16.25 28.04 -4.02
N PHE A 169 15.22 27.60 -4.72
CA PHE A 169 14.05 26.92 -4.19
C PHE A 169 14.30 25.44 -4.40
N ASN A 170 14.38 24.63 -3.33
CA ASN A 170 14.44 23.18 -3.48
C ASN A 170 13.52 22.51 -2.48
N THR A 171 12.84 21.47 -2.97
CA THR A 171 12.13 20.52 -2.13
C THR A 171 13.05 19.35 -1.81
N CYS A 172 13.12 18.97 -0.54
CA CYS A 172 13.85 17.80 -0.10
C CYS A 172 12.83 16.75 0.34
N TYR A 173 12.71 15.64 -0.38
CA TYR A 173 11.78 14.55 -0.10
C TYR A 173 12.50 13.33 0.47
N THR A 174 11.93 12.70 1.50
CA THR A 174 12.37 11.39 2.00
C THR A 174 11.20 10.56 2.50
N ALA A 175 11.35 9.24 2.48
CA ALA A 175 10.34 8.32 2.98
C ALA A 175 10.95 6.98 3.44
N GLY A 176 10.25 6.26 4.30
CA GLY A 176 10.71 4.99 4.84
C GLY A 176 9.62 4.27 5.63
N VAL A 177 9.86 2.99 5.93
CA VAL A 177 8.96 2.16 6.73
C VAL A 177 9.56 1.96 8.11
N ASN A 178 8.74 2.10 9.15
CA ASN A 178 9.14 1.85 10.53
C ASN A 178 8.03 1.09 11.29
N ILE A 179 8.42 0.29 12.27
CA ILE A 179 7.48 -0.35 13.21
C ILE A 179 7.33 0.59 14.39
N LEU A 180 6.11 1.09 14.62
CA LEU A 180 5.83 2.00 15.71
C LEU A 180 4.90 1.36 16.74
N ARG A 181 5.13 1.70 18.00
CA ARG A 181 4.24 1.43 19.13
C ARG A 181 3.30 2.60 19.33
N ALA A 182 2.13 2.33 19.92
CA ALA A 182 1.21 3.36 20.34
C ALA A 182 1.92 4.40 21.23
N HIS A 183 1.52 5.66 21.06
CA HIS A 183 2.05 6.88 21.69
C HIS A 183 3.42 7.35 21.20
N GLN A 184 4.08 6.63 20.30
CA GLN A 184 5.28 7.16 19.64
C GLN A 184 4.95 8.36 18.76
N ARG A 185 5.91 9.28 18.64
CA ARG A 185 5.72 10.57 17.97
C ARG A 185 6.66 10.73 16.79
N ILE A 186 6.09 11.11 15.65
CA ILE A 186 6.80 11.49 14.44
C ILE A 186 6.89 13.02 14.39
N SER A 187 8.06 13.56 14.10
CA SER A 187 8.26 15.01 13.90
C SER A 187 9.33 15.28 12.85
N ILE A 188 9.40 16.52 12.37
CA ILE A 188 10.47 16.96 11.47
C ILE A 188 11.34 17.97 12.22
N ARG A 189 12.65 17.72 12.25
CA ARG A 189 13.65 18.63 12.80
C ARG A 189 14.52 19.20 11.70
N ILE A 190 14.74 20.50 11.74
CA ILE A 190 15.67 21.20 10.87
C ILE A 190 17.07 21.12 11.48
N VAL A 191 18.05 20.66 10.71
CA VAL A 191 19.41 20.34 11.22
C VAL A 191 20.28 21.59 11.32
N TYR A 192 20.23 22.45 10.31
CA TYR A 192 21.04 23.66 10.26
C TYR A 192 20.20 24.87 10.65
N GLU A 193 20.78 25.73 11.48
CA GLU A 193 20.22 27.03 11.81
C GLU A 193 20.38 27.97 10.59
N ASP A 194 19.58 29.04 10.51
CA ASP A 194 19.55 30.02 9.40
C ASP A 194 18.94 29.57 8.06
N LEU A 195 17.99 28.63 8.13
CA LEU A 195 17.17 28.24 6.98
C LEU A 195 15.80 28.94 7.01
N PHE A 196 15.32 29.37 5.84
CA PHE A 196 13.93 29.76 5.66
C PHE A 196 13.16 28.60 5.09
N ILE A 197 11.97 28.33 5.62
CA ILE A 197 11.16 27.19 5.22
C ILE A 197 9.82 27.70 4.75
N SER A 198 9.44 27.31 3.55
CA SER A 198 8.09 27.56 3.05
C SER A 198 7.15 26.50 3.60
N MET A 199 6.14 26.93 4.35
CA MET A 199 5.06 26.06 4.80
C MET A 199 3.85 26.16 3.87
N THR A 200 4.03 26.26 2.54
CA THR A 200 2.89 26.11 1.63
C THR A 200 2.40 24.66 1.60
N ASP A 201 1.13 24.48 1.28
CA ASP A 201 0.42 23.22 1.40
C ASP A 201 0.88 22.13 0.41
N HIS A 202 1.45 22.53 -0.72
CA HIS A 202 1.92 21.63 -1.79
C HIS A 202 3.44 21.38 -1.77
N SER A 203 4.22 22.23 -1.10
CA SER A 203 5.68 22.13 -1.10
C SER A 203 6.25 21.51 0.17
N THR A 204 5.57 21.70 1.32
CA THR A 204 5.97 21.17 2.62
C THR A 204 4.85 20.36 3.26
N PHE A 205 5.11 19.08 3.47
CA PHE A 205 4.14 18.12 3.99
C PHE A 205 4.80 17.00 4.80
N LEU A 206 4.03 16.42 5.71
CA LEU A 206 4.37 15.22 6.48
C LEU A 206 3.18 14.27 6.41
N GLY A 207 3.42 12.99 6.12
CA GLY A 207 2.34 12.02 6.14
C GLY A 207 2.79 10.64 6.58
N SER A 208 1.80 9.84 6.93
CA SER A 208 2.01 8.45 7.29
C SER A 208 0.84 7.56 6.90
N VAL A 209 1.15 6.31 6.58
CA VAL A 209 0.20 5.25 6.30
C VAL A 209 0.47 4.10 7.25
N ARG A 210 -0.51 3.74 8.10
CA ARG A 210 -0.50 2.47 8.83
C ARG A 210 -0.83 1.36 7.83
N LEU A 211 0.14 0.51 7.56
CA LEU A 211 0.03 -0.61 6.63
C LEU A 211 -0.67 -1.82 7.25
N GLY A 212 -0.52 -2.00 8.57
CA GLY A 212 -1.09 -3.14 9.29
C GLY A 212 -0.42 -3.38 10.63
N ASP A 213 -0.73 -4.52 11.23
CA ASP A 213 -0.16 -4.97 12.50
C ASP A 213 1.32 -5.34 12.38
N VAL A 214 2.02 -5.28 13.51
CA VAL A 214 3.39 -5.79 13.62
C VAL A 214 3.35 -7.31 13.53
N PRO A 215 4.22 -7.97 12.73
CA PRO A 215 4.28 -9.42 12.70
C PRO A 215 4.59 -9.92 14.11
N SER A 216 3.73 -10.78 14.66
CA SER A 216 4.01 -11.48 15.90
C SER A 216 5.35 -12.19 15.74
N SER A 217 6.33 -11.82 16.58
CA SER A 217 7.70 -12.33 16.56
C SER A 217 7.72 -13.85 16.38
N GLY A 218 7.97 -14.29 15.15
CA GLY A 218 7.96 -15.67 14.72
C GLY A 218 8.95 -15.85 13.58
N HIS A 219 10.17 -16.20 13.95
CA HIS A 219 11.26 -16.72 13.10
C HIS A 219 11.71 -15.85 11.91
N PHE A 220 12.72 -15.01 12.15
CA PHE A 220 13.80 -14.80 11.19
C PHE A 220 14.73 -16.03 11.18
#